data_AF-A0A316FVD9-F1
#
_entry.id   AF-A0A316FVD9-F1
#
_cell.length_a   1.000
_cell.length_b   1.000
_cell.length_c   1.000
_cell.angle_alpha   90.00
_cell.angle_beta   90.00
_cell.angle_gamma   90.00
#
_symmetry.space_group_name_H-M   'P 1'
#
loop_
_entity.id
_entity.type
_entity.pdbx_description
1 polymer ?
#
loop_
_entity_poly.entity_id
_entity_poly.type
_entity_poly.pdbx_seq_one_letter_code
_entity_poly.pdbx_strand_id
1 'polypeptide(L)'
;MTPRPRGTGGGDTPDGPGSGPRPHGGAPSGGGGVRSNEAAAMATAHQGRAGNGPAATPFDVARGQPDHLHTRMTGTPGGTPTGPLTEVRAGPDVTVRRSDEMENSAAALLADSGYRIHQNPTRGEVAQARANTGDTGLPTKNPDYLIEGRVFDCYSPTEPEKSLRGIWTETKNKVVKEQTQRVVVNLEDWRGDVRDLQRQFDGWPINGLKEVKVITPHGEIVQIDLPSPSDRE
;
A
#
# COMPACT_ATOMS: atom_id res chain seq x y z
N MET A 1 -4.38 53.03 -12.45
CA MET A 1 -3.47 53.94 -11.73
C MET A 1 -2.82 53.17 -10.60
N THR A 2 -1.52 52.92 -10.73
CA THR A 2 -0.61 52.38 -9.69
C THR A 2 -0.19 53.54 -8.75
N PRO A 3 0.38 53.28 -7.56
CA PRO A 3 1.81 52.99 -7.51
C PRO A 3 2.27 51.94 -6.47
N ARG A 4 3.42 51.34 -6.81
CA ARG A 4 4.33 50.55 -5.97
C ARG A 4 5.21 51.46 -5.11
N PRO A 5 5.87 50.95 -4.07
CA PRO A 5 7.17 51.46 -3.64
C PRO A 5 8.33 50.56 -4.10
N ARG A 6 9.42 51.24 -4.51
CA ARG A 6 10.79 50.73 -4.76
C ARG A 6 11.70 51.15 -3.61
N GLY A 7 12.74 50.36 -3.36
CA GLY A 7 14.06 50.76 -2.86
C GLY A 7 14.87 49.49 -2.58
N THR A 8 15.91 49.05 -3.30
CA THR A 8 17.23 49.55 -3.79
C THR A 8 18.34 49.70 -2.75
N GLY A 9 19.44 48.96 -3.00
CA GLY A 9 20.81 49.16 -2.50
C GLY A 9 21.37 47.88 -1.84
N GLY A 10 22.50 47.28 -2.20
CA GLY A 10 23.59 47.62 -3.12
C GLY A 10 24.91 46.95 -2.64
N GLY A 11 25.77 46.55 -3.59
CA GLY A 11 27.21 46.21 -3.41
C GLY A 11 27.51 44.78 -2.92
N ASP A 12 28.58 44.09 -3.31
CA ASP A 12 29.68 44.31 -4.24
C ASP A 12 30.35 42.93 -4.46
N THR A 13 30.75 42.61 -5.68
CA THR A 13 31.78 41.59 -5.99
C THR A 13 33.17 42.21 -5.92
N PRO A 14 34.22 41.40 -5.70
CA PRO A 14 35.15 41.24 -6.80
C PRO A 14 35.77 39.84 -6.97
N ASP A 15 36.15 39.59 -8.22
CA ASP A 15 36.99 38.52 -8.76
C ASP A 15 38.40 38.44 -8.14
N GLY A 16 39.03 37.26 -8.21
CA GLY A 16 40.49 37.14 -8.08
C GLY A 16 41.04 35.69 -8.10
N PRO A 17 41.95 35.30 -9.02
CA PRO A 17 42.27 33.91 -9.35
C PRO A 17 43.69 33.44 -8.89
N GLY A 18 43.97 32.12 -8.99
CA GLY A 18 45.33 31.54 -8.94
C GLY A 18 45.30 30.01 -8.86
N SER A 19 45.58 29.24 -9.92
CA SER A 19 46.93 28.81 -10.40
C SER A 19 47.68 27.97 -9.36
N GLY A 20 47.73 26.63 -9.48
CA GLY A 20 48.73 25.92 -10.28
C GLY A 20 49.19 24.61 -9.61
N PRO A 21 50.03 23.76 -10.26
CA PRO A 21 49.88 22.30 -10.23
C PRO A 21 51.12 21.46 -9.81
N ARG A 22 50.95 20.11 -9.82
CA ARG A 22 51.93 18.99 -10.03
C ARG A 22 52.55 18.28 -8.78
N PRO A 23 53.37 17.20 -8.91
CA PRO A 23 53.01 15.81 -9.22
C PRO A 23 53.83 14.77 -8.38
N HIS A 24 54.05 13.55 -8.92
CA HIS A 24 54.94 12.43 -8.51
C HIS A 24 54.23 11.34 -7.67
N GLY A 25 54.26 10.05 -7.98
CA GLY A 25 55.06 9.24 -8.91
C GLY A 25 55.38 7.90 -8.23
N GLY A 26 55.31 6.77 -8.95
CA GLY A 26 55.97 5.52 -8.52
C GLY A 26 55.12 4.25 -8.47
N ALA A 27 55.00 3.57 -9.62
CA ALA A 27 55.15 2.11 -9.71
C ALA A 27 56.68 1.82 -9.88
N PRO A 28 57.24 0.58 -9.78
CA PRO A 28 56.65 -0.68 -10.28
C PRO A 28 57.08 -2.03 -9.62
N SER A 29 56.49 -3.10 -10.16
CA SER A 29 57.10 -4.40 -10.58
C SER A 29 57.42 -5.55 -9.61
N GLY A 30 57.11 -6.77 -10.10
CA GLY A 30 57.72 -8.07 -9.76
C GLY A 30 56.69 -9.07 -9.23
N GLY A 31 56.14 -10.01 -10.02
CA GLY A 31 56.77 -11.24 -10.51
C GLY A 31 56.12 -12.42 -9.75
N GLY A 32 55.37 -13.33 -10.35
CA GLY A 32 55.79 -14.37 -11.28
C GLY A 32 55.51 -15.74 -10.61
N GLY A 33 54.85 -16.68 -11.29
CA GLY A 33 54.61 -18.00 -10.69
C GLY A 33 53.52 -18.84 -11.35
N VAL A 34 53.77 -19.27 -12.57
CA VAL A 34 53.03 -20.30 -13.30
C VAL A 34 53.26 -21.66 -12.63
N ARG A 35 52.21 -22.46 -12.37
CA ARG A 35 52.23 -23.93 -12.55
C ARG A 35 50.84 -24.45 -12.90
N SER A 36 50.84 -25.45 -13.76
CA SER A 36 49.81 -25.92 -14.65
C SER A 36 49.77 -27.44 -14.62
N ASN A 37 48.60 -28.06 -14.40
CA ASN A 37 48.31 -29.48 -14.64
C ASN A 37 46.78 -29.66 -14.51
N GLU A 38 46.00 -29.88 -15.58
CA GLU A 38 45.56 -31.21 -16.09
C GLU A 38 44.86 -32.07 -15.01
N ALA A 39 43.70 -32.72 -15.20
CA ALA A 39 42.97 -33.16 -16.38
C ALA A 39 41.49 -33.45 -16.03
N ALA A 40 40.68 -33.64 -17.07
CA ALA A 40 39.26 -33.98 -17.07
C ALA A 40 38.93 -35.41 -16.58
N ALA A 41 37.70 -35.64 -16.09
CA ALA A 41 36.71 -36.57 -16.69
C ALA A 41 35.59 -37.04 -15.72
N MET A 42 34.35 -36.93 -16.21
CA MET A 42 33.17 -37.81 -16.05
C MET A 42 32.38 -37.93 -14.73
N ALA A 43 31.17 -37.34 -14.80
CA ALA A 43 29.83 -37.91 -14.56
C ALA A 43 29.56 -38.83 -13.36
N THR A 44 28.76 -38.32 -12.41
CA THR A 44 27.72 -39.09 -11.70
C THR A 44 26.51 -38.20 -11.42
N ALA A 45 25.33 -38.64 -11.84
CA ALA A 45 24.04 -38.05 -11.49
C ALA A 45 23.66 -38.41 -10.05
N HIS A 46 23.19 -37.44 -9.26
CA HIS A 46 22.18 -37.66 -8.22
C HIS A 46 21.52 -36.34 -7.81
N GLN A 47 20.21 -36.26 -8.11
CA GLN A 47 19.12 -35.74 -7.30
C GLN A 47 19.37 -34.54 -6.36
N GLY A 48 18.63 -33.46 -6.65
CA GLY A 48 17.82 -32.73 -5.66
C GLY A 48 18.55 -31.77 -4.71
N ARG A 49 18.54 -30.48 -5.05
CA ARG A 49 18.42 -29.41 -4.04
C ARG A 49 17.89 -28.13 -4.68
N ALA A 50 16.65 -27.79 -4.34
CA ALA A 50 16.09 -26.46 -4.60
C ALA A 50 16.93 -25.42 -3.85
N GLY A 51 17.43 -24.43 -4.59
CA GLY A 51 18.12 -23.28 -4.02
C GLY A 51 17.13 -22.28 -3.44
N ASN A 52 17.46 -21.81 -2.24
CA ASN A 52 16.74 -20.82 -1.45
C ASN A 52 16.39 -19.55 -2.26
N GLY A 53 15.09 -19.35 -2.53
CA GLY A 53 14.51 -18.02 -2.65
C GLY A 53 14.26 -17.41 -1.26
N PRO A 54 14.00 -16.09 -1.16
CA PRO A 54 13.78 -15.43 0.13
C PRO A 54 12.57 -16.05 0.84
N ALA A 55 12.69 -16.15 2.17
CA ALA A 55 11.74 -16.82 3.04
C ALA A 55 10.31 -16.29 2.87
N ALA A 56 9.39 -17.20 2.58
CA ALA A 56 7.96 -16.98 2.74
C ALA A 56 7.67 -16.49 4.17
N THR A 57 6.86 -15.43 4.29
CA THR A 57 6.37 -14.94 5.58
C THR A 57 5.36 -15.94 6.17
N PRO A 58 5.09 -15.94 7.49
CA PRO A 58 4.39 -17.03 8.17
C PRO A 58 2.86 -17.16 7.90
N PHE A 59 2.34 -16.71 6.76
CA PHE A 59 0.90 -16.73 6.45
C PHE A 59 0.49 -17.70 5.33
N ASP A 60 1.42 -18.50 4.78
CA ASP A 60 1.13 -19.44 3.69
C ASP A 60 0.47 -20.76 4.15
N VAL A 61 -0.73 -20.68 4.73
CA VAL A 61 -1.66 -21.82 4.79
C VAL A 61 -3.01 -21.39 4.21
N ALA A 62 -3.17 -21.67 2.91
CA ALA A 62 -4.38 -21.42 2.14
C ALA A 62 -5.66 -21.83 2.91
N ARG A 63 -6.52 -20.84 3.21
CA ARG A 63 -7.95 -21.05 3.45
C ARG A 63 -8.79 -20.06 2.64
N GLY A 64 -9.54 -20.65 1.70
CA GLY A 64 -10.94 -20.30 1.42
C GLY A 64 -11.22 -19.34 0.26
N GLN A 65 -10.55 -18.20 0.15
CA GLN A 65 -10.83 -17.25 -0.93
C GLN A 65 -10.01 -17.55 -2.18
N PRO A 66 -10.64 -17.59 -3.37
CA PRO A 66 -9.89 -17.75 -4.60
C PRO A 66 -9.06 -16.48 -4.91
N ASP A 67 -7.79 -16.67 -5.28
CA ASP A 67 -6.78 -15.63 -5.55
C ASP A 67 -7.25 -14.46 -6.43
N HIS A 68 -8.21 -14.70 -7.32
CA HIS A 68 -8.73 -13.66 -8.23
C HIS A 68 -9.60 -12.61 -7.51
N LEU A 69 -9.99 -12.83 -6.26
CA LEU A 69 -10.75 -11.85 -5.49
C LEU A 69 -9.86 -10.76 -4.89
N HIS A 70 -8.59 -11.10 -4.62
CA HIS A 70 -7.60 -10.21 -4.05
C HIS A 70 -6.96 -9.31 -5.10
N THR A 71 -6.76 -8.04 -4.75
CA THR A 71 -5.93 -7.12 -5.52
C THR A 71 -4.45 -7.42 -5.29
N ARG A 72 -3.65 -7.30 -6.35
CA ARG A 72 -2.19 -7.46 -6.34
C ARG A 72 -1.55 -6.14 -6.71
N MET A 73 -0.41 -5.82 -6.10
CA MET A 73 0.38 -4.64 -6.43
C MET A 73 0.83 -4.74 -7.89
N THR A 74 0.30 -3.88 -8.77
CA THR A 74 0.77 -3.79 -10.18
C THR A 74 1.32 -2.41 -10.54
N GLY A 75 1.25 -1.47 -9.60
CA GLY A 75 1.86 -0.15 -9.70
C GLY A 75 3.37 -0.19 -9.44
N THR A 76 3.96 0.99 -9.47
CA THR A 76 5.38 1.18 -9.12
C THR A 76 5.49 1.47 -7.63
N PRO A 77 6.34 0.77 -6.86
CA PRO A 77 6.66 1.18 -5.49
C PRO A 77 7.16 2.62 -5.44
N GLY A 78 6.77 3.39 -4.43
CA GLY A 78 6.95 4.84 -4.36
C GLY A 78 5.93 5.63 -5.20
N GLY A 79 4.83 4.99 -5.63
CA GLY A 79 3.77 5.62 -6.39
C GLY A 79 2.94 6.60 -5.58
N THR A 80 2.15 7.43 -6.26
CA THR A 80 1.20 8.35 -5.64
C THR A 80 -0.24 8.03 -6.08
N PRO A 81 -1.25 8.27 -5.22
CA PRO A 81 -2.64 8.10 -5.61
C PRO A 81 -3.02 9.05 -6.76
N THR A 82 -3.97 8.60 -7.58
CA THR A 82 -4.61 9.42 -8.62
C THR A 82 -6.01 9.84 -8.19
N GLY A 83 -6.67 10.72 -8.95
CA GLY A 83 -7.99 11.23 -8.60
C GLY A 83 -7.94 12.40 -7.61
N PRO A 84 -9.08 13.04 -7.32
CA PRO A 84 -9.12 14.12 -6.35
C PRO A 84 -8.93 13.57 -4.92
N LEU A 85 -8.08 14.23 -4.12
CA LEU A 85 -7.97 13.93 -2.69
C LEU A 85 -9.29 14.25 -1.99
N THR A 86 -9.55 13.50 -0.92
CA THR A 86 -10.71 13.78 -0.05
C THR A 86 -10.49 15.11 0.65
N GLU A 87 -11.45 16.02 0.49
CA GLU A 87 -11.41 17.31 1.15
C GLU A 87 -11.59 17.14 2.65
N VAL A 88 -10.53 17.44 3.41
CA VAL A 88 -10.54 17.38 4.86
C VAL A 88 -11.48 18.48 5.38
N ARG A 89 -12.60 18.08 5.97
CA ARG A 89 -13.64 19.03 6.38
C ARG A 89 -13.11 20.02 7.42
N ALA A 90 -13.27 21.31 7.12
CA ALA A 90 -13.03 22.37 8.07
C ALA A 90 -14.19 22.44 9.07
N GLY A 91 -13.95 22.05 10.31
CA GLY A 91 -14.96 22.09 11.37
C GLY A 91 -14.40 21.73 12.75
N PRO A 92 -15.18 21.93 13.82
CA PRO A 92 -14.77 21.59 15.18
C PRO A 92 -14.76 20.08 15.44
N ASP A 93 -15.37 19.27 14.56
CA ASP A 93 -15.38 17.81 14.70
C ASP A 93 -14.02 17.22 14.32
N VAL A 94 -13.19 17.03 15.34
CA VAL A 94 -11.84 16.48 15.20
C VAL A 94 -11.84 15.03 14.74
N THR A 95 -12.91 14.27 15.02
CA THR A 95 -12.99 12.84 14.66
C THR A 95 -13.29 12.66 13.19
N VAL A 96 -14.23 13.43 12.64
CA VAL A 96 -14.50 13.46 11.21
C VAL A 96 -13.27 13.95 10.45
N ARG A 97 -12.62 15.01 10.93
CA ARG A 97 -11.39 15.52 10.31
C ARG A 97 -10.28 14.47 10.28
N ARG A 98 -10.05 13.79 11.40
CA ARG A 98 -9.04 12.73 11.49
C ARG A 98 -9.37 11.54 10.58
N SER A 99 -10.64 11.18 10.46
CA SER A 99 -11.07 10.13 9.53
C SER A 99 -10.75 10.49 8.07
N ASP A 100 -11.04 11.74 7.65
CA ASP A 100 -10.73 12.22 6.29
C ASP A 100 -9.21 12.26 6.03
N GLU A 101 -8.41 12.65 7.03
CA GLU A 101 -6.94 12.61 6.96
C GLU A 101 -6.41 11.17 6.83
N MET A 102 -6.97 10.23 7.61
CA MET A 102 -6.58 8.82 7.57
C MET A 102 -7.00 8.13 6.27
N GLU A 103 -8.08 8.58 5.63
CA GLU A 103 -8.46 8.12 4.29
C GLU A 103 -7.40 8.51 3.25
N ASN A 104 -6.98 9.77 3.24
CA ASN A 104 -5.89 10.23 2.37
C ASN A 104 -4.55 9.55 2.70
N SER A 105 -4.23 9.35 3.99
CA SER A 105 -3.04 8.62 4.47
C SER A 105 -3.03 7.18 3.95
N ALA A 106 -4.17 6.49 4.06
CA ALA A 106 -4.32 5.12 3.55
C ALA A 106 -4.06 5.05 2.04
N ALA A 107 -4.61 6.00 1.28
CA ALA A 107 -4.40 6.04 -0.16
C ALA A 107 -2.92 6.24 -0.53
N ALA A 108 -2.22 7.12 0.18
CA ALA A 108 -0.80 7.36 -0.01
C ALA A 108 0.05 6.11 0.31
N LEU A 109 -0.19 5.44 1.44
CA LEU A 109 0.54 4.24 1.84
C LEU A 109 0.32 3.07 0.86
N LEU A 110 -0.91 2.88 0.38
CA LEU A 110 -1.22 1.88 -0.64
C LEU A 110 -0.50 2.17 -1.95
N ALA A 111 -0.50 3.43 -2.41
CA ALA A 111 0.22 3.82 -3.61
C ALA A 111 1.73 3.63 -3.49
N ASP A 112 2.30 4.04 -2.34
CA ASP A 112 3.72 3.92 -2.03
C ASP A 112 4.16 2.45 -2.01
N SER A 113 3.31 1.55 -1.51
CA SER A 113 3.57 0.10 -1.54
C SER A 113 3.46 -0.56 -2.93
N GLY A 114 2.99 0.19 -3.94
CA GLY A 114 2.88 -0.29 -5.32
C GLY A 114 1.49 -0.71 -5.77
N TYR A 115 0.41 -0.35 -5.07
CA TYR A 115 -0.93 -0.45 -5.63
C TYR A 115 -1.25 0.73 -6.54
N ARG A 116 -1.93 0.48 -7.67
CA ARG A 116 -2.60 1.55 -8.40
C ARG A 116 -3.89 1.91 -7.69
N ILE A 117 -3.95 3.13 -7.16
CA ILE A 117 -5.11 3.64 -6.44
C ILE A 117 -5.61 4.94 -7.08
N HIS A 118 -6.93 5.03 -7.20
CA HIS A 118 -7.65 6.21 -7.65
C HIS A 118 -8.67 6.61 -6.57
N GLN A 119 -8.49 7.79 -5.98
CA GLN A 119 -9.36 8.34 -4.94
C GLN A 119 -10.59 9.02 -5.54
N ASN A 120 -11.68 9.01 -4.79
CA ASN A 120 -12.93 9.68 -5.10
C ASN A 120 -13.39 9.45 -6.56
N PRO A 121 -13.49 8.19 -7.00
CA PRO A 121 -13.93 7.87 -8.36
C PRO A 121 -15.32 8.45 -8.63
N THR A 122 -15.53 8.87 -9.87
CA THR A 122 -16.85 9.26 -10.35
C THR A 122 -17.81 8.07 -10.35
N ARG A 123 -19.12 8.33 -10.29
CA ARG A 123 -20.14 7.27 -10.37
C ARG A 123 -20.02 6.41 -11.62
N GLY A 124 -19.57 6.99 -12.75
CA GLY A 124 -19.33 6.26 -13.99
C GLY A 124 -18.18 5.27 -13.86
N GLU A 125 -17.07 5.70 -13.25
CA GLU A 125 -15.91 4.83 -13.00
C GLU A 125 -16.25 3.71 -12.02
N VAL A 126 -17.02 3.99 -10.97
CA VAL A 126 -17.52 2.98 -10.03
C VAL A 126 -18.43 1.96 -10.72
N ALA A 127 -19.35 2.42 -11.57
CA ALA A 127 -20.24 1.54 -12.32
C ALA A 127 -19.45 0.64 -13.29
N GLN A 128 -18.47 1.20 -14.00
CA GLN A 128 -17.61 0.45 -14.90
C GLN A 128 -16.75 -0.57 -14.15
N ALA A 129 -16.15 -0.18 -13.02
CA ALA A 129 -15.37 -1.08 -12.17
C ALA A 129 -16.20 -2.28 -11.70
N ARG A 130 -17.41 -2.02 -11.16
CA ARG A 130 -18.35 -3.07 -10.73
C ARG A 130 -18.74 -4.00 -11.88
N ALA A 131 -19.03 -3.46 -13.07
CA ALA A 131 -19.33 -4.27 -14.25
C ALA A 131 -18.15 -5.17 -14.65
N ASN A 132 -16.92 -4.65 -14.59
CA ASN A 132 -15.71 -5.40 -14.94
C ASN A 132 -15.40 -6.54 -13.94
N THR A 133 -15.75 -6.36 -12.67
CA THR A 133 -15.41 -7.31 -11.59
C THR A 133 -16.56 -8.23 -11.19
N GLY A 134 -17.77 -7.99 -11.69
CA GLY A 134 -18.99 -8.64 -11.19
C GLY A 134 -19.31 -8.25 -9.75
N ASP A 135 -18.92 -7.05 -9.31
CA ASP A 135 -19.29 -6.53 -8.01
C ASP A 135 -20.67 -5.86 -8.04
N THR A 136 -21.35 -5.87 -6.90
CA THR A 136 -22.64 -5.22 -6.70
C THR A 136 -22.50 -3.99 -5.79
N GLY A 137 -23.51 -3.12 -5.83
CA GLY A 137 -23.59 -1.97 -4.95
C GLY A 137 -24.57 -0.92 -5.46
N LEU A 138 -25.03 -0.05 -4.57
CA LEU A 138 -25.99 0.99 -4.93
C LEU A 138 -25.32 2.07 -5.82
N PRO A 139 -25.95 2.51 -6.92
CA PRO A 139 -25.42 3.56 -7.80
C PRO A 139 -25.33 4.95 -7.14
N THR A 140 -26.03 5.15 -6.03
CA THR A 140 -26.05 6.41 -5.27
C THR A 140 -24.88 6.52 -4.28
N LYS A 141 -24.12 5.43 -4.08
CA LYS A 141 -22.97 5.39 -3.18
C LYS A 141 -21.71 5.89 -3.90
N ASN A 142 -20.86 6.58 -3.14
CA ASN A 142 -19.58 7.08 -3.59
C ASN A 142 -18.51 6.39 -2.74
N PRO A 143 -18.03 5.21 -3.14
CA PRO A 143 -16.92 4.54 -2.46
C PRO A 143 -15.62 5.34 -2.61
N ASP A 144 -14.72 5.20 -1.65
CA ASP A 144 -13.54 6.08 -1.56
C ASP A 144 -12.49 5.78 -2.65
N TYR A 145 -12.33 4.52 -3.05
CA TYR A 145 -11.22 4.12 -3.92
C TYR A 145 -11.62 3.19 -5.07
N LEU A 146 -10.85 3.29 -6.16
CA LEU A 146 -10.55 2.16 -7.02
C LEU A 146 -9.11 1.69 -6.75
N ILE A 147 -8.96 0.49 -6.22
CA ILE A 147 -7.65 -0.16 -6.02
C ILE A 147 -7.54 -1.25 -7.08
N GLU A 148 -6.56 -1.13 -7.98
CA GLU A 148 -6.36 -2.05 -9.10
C GLU A 148 -7.63 -2.24 -9.94
N GLY A 149 -8.41 -1.16 -10.08
CA GLY A 149 -9.69 -1.16 -10.81
C GLY A 149 -10.86 -1.79 -10.06
N ARG A 150 -10.71 -2.12 -8.76
CA ARG A 150 -11.79 -2.66 -7.91
C ARG A 150 -12.27 -1.62 -6.92
N VAL A 151 -13.58 -1.63 -6.67
CA VAL A 151 -14.21 -0.72 -5.70
C VAL A 151 -13.83 -1.09 -4.28
N PHE A 152 -13.31 -0.12 -3.54
CA PHE A 152 -13.05 -0.19 -2.11
C PHE A 152 -13.64 1.01 -1.39
N ASP A 153 -13.99 0.80 -0.14
CA ASP A 153 -14.35 1.85 0.81
C ASP A 153 -13.34 1.80 1.97
N CYS A 154 -13.03 2.93 2.59
CA CYS A 154 -12.11 3.05 3.71
C CYS A 154 -12.88 3.07 5.03
N TYR A 155 -12.31 2.43 6.04
CA TYR A 155 -12.75 2.57 7.41
C TYR A 155 -11.55 2.83 8.31
N SER A 156 -11.60 3.96 9.02
CA SER A 156 -10.51 4.47 9.85
C SER A 156 -11.02 4.68 11.28
N PRO A 157 -10.93 3.70 12.19
CA PRO A 157 -11.27 3.93 13.59
C PRO A 157 -10.36 4.99 14.20
N THR A 158 -10.93 6.15 14.54
CA THR A 158 -10.20 7.25 15.22
C THR A 158 -10.17 7.09 16.74
N GLU A 159 -10.89 6.11 17.27
CA GLU A 159 -10.89 5.76 18.70
C GLU A 159 -9.79 4.70 18.94
N PRO A 160 -8.75 5.00 19.74
CA PRO A 160 -7.63 4.06 19.93
C PRO A 160 -8.04 2.71 20.53
N GLU A 161 -9.07 2.71 21.37
CA GLU A 161 -9.59 1.54 22.09
C GLU A 161 -10.82 0.92 21.40
N LYS A 162 -11.02 1.17 20.09
CA LYS A 162 -12.16 0.60 19.35
C LYS A 162 -12.15 -0.92 19.49
N SER A 163 -13.29 -1.50 19.88
CA SER A 163 -13.37 -2.96 20.03
C SER A 163 -13.26 -3.67 18.68
N LEU A 164 -12.69 -4.87 18.68
CA LEU A 164 -12.61 -5.76 17.50
C LEU A 164 -13.99 -5.94 16.84
N ARG A 165 -15.00 -6.18 17.68
CA ARG A 165 -16.39 -6.32 17.23
C ARG A 165 -16.93 -5.03 16.63
N GLY A 166 -16.52 -3.87 17.15
CA GLY A 166 -16.85 -2.56 16.59
C GLY A 166 -16.29 -2.38 15.18
N ILE A 167 -15.00 -2.64 14.98
CA ILE A 167 -14.34 -2.56 13.66
C ILE A 167 -15.02 -3.52 12.67
N TRP A 168 -15.26 -4.75 13.10
CA TRP A 168 -15.98 -5.74 12.29
C TRP A 168 -17.40 -5.26 11.94
N THR A 169 -18.11 -4.63 12.88
CA THR A 169 -19.50 -4.17 12.66
C THR A 169 -19.54 -3.04 11.65
N GLU A 170 -18.61 -2.08 11.71
CA GLU A 170 -18.56 -1.01 10.72
C GLU A 170 -18.16 -1.52 9.33
N THR A 171 -17.23 -2.48 9.28
CA THR A 171 -16.89 -3.18 8.03
C THR A 171 -18.11 -3.87 7.44
N LYS A 172 -18.86 -4.64 8.25
CA LYS A 172 -20.12 -5.28 7.84
C LYS A 172 -21.15 -4.26 7.37
N ASN A 173 -21.30 -3.14 8.06
CA ASN A 173 -22.28 -2.12 7.72
C ASN A 173 -22.01 -1.51 6.33
N LYS A 174 -20.75 -1.32 5.94
CA LYS A 174 -20.40 -0.86 4.57
C LYS A 174 -20.84 -1.85 3.50
N VAL A 175 -20.70 -3.15 3.77
CA VAL A 175 -21.13 -4.23 2.86
C VAL A 175 -22.65 -4.36 2.79
N VAL A 176 -23.32 -4.43 3.94
CA VAL A 176 -24.79 -4.59 4.02
C VAL A 176 -25.53 -3.37 3.46
N LYS A 177 -24.95 -2.17 3.59
CA LYS A 177 -25.48 -0.94 2.97
C LYS A 177 -25.11 -0.81 1.49
N GLU A 178 -24.57 -1.88 0.89
CA GLU A 178 -24.24 -2.00 -0.53
C GLU A 178 -23.31 -0.87 -1.03
N GLN A 179 -22.39 -0.43 -0.16
CA GLN A 179 -21.40 0.60 -0.52
C GLN A 179 -20.23 -0.03 -1.27
N THR A 180 -19.74 -1.15 -0.74
CA THR A 180 -18.60 -1.88 -1.26
C THR A 180 -18.69 -3.36 -0.93
N GLN A 181 -17.89 -4.16 -1.61
CA GLN A 181 -17.59 -5.53 -1.23
C GLN A 181 -16.15 -5.67 -0.73
N ARG A 182 -15.36 -4.60 -0.73
CA ARG A 182 -13.96 -4.62 -0.30
C ARG A 182 -13.65 -3.42 0.57
N VAL A 183 -12.92 -3.63 1.65
CA VAL A 183 -12.69 -2.59 2.65
C VAL A 183 -11.20 -2.46 2.93
N VAL A 184 -10.71 -1.22 2.92
CA VAL A 184 -9.44 -0.87 3.55
C VAL A 184 -9.75 -0.48 4.99
N VAL A 185 -9.12 -1.12 5.95
CA VAL A 185 -9.21 -0.78 7.38
C VAL A 185 -7.89 -0.12 7.77
N ASN A 186 -7.90 1.21 7.92
CA ASN A 186 -6.72 1.94 8.36
C ASN A 186 -6.66 1.99 9.89
N LEU A 187 -5.74 1.24 10.49
CA LEU A 187 -5.58 1.09 11.92
C LEU A 187 -4.53 2.06 12.50
N GLU A 188 -4.13 3.12 11.79
CA GLU A 188 -3.11 4.09 12.22
C GLU A 188 -3.25 4.50 13.71
N ASP A 189 -4.48 4.80 14.14
CA ASP A 189 -4.78 5.25 15.50
C ASP A 189 -5.20 4.14 16.47
N TRP A 190 -5.38 2.91 15.99
CA TRP A 190 -5.90 1.78 16.78
C TRP A 190 -4.80 1.02 17.53
N ARG A 191 -5.10 0.59 18.75
CA ARG A 191 -4.10 0.00 19.67
C ARG A 191 -4.27 -1.50 19.95
N GLY A 192 -5.23 -2.15 19.30
CA GLY A 192 -5.42 -3.60 19.46
C GLY A 192 -4.48 -4.45 18.60
N ASP A 193 -4.67 -5.77 18.66
CA ASP A 193 -3.86 -6.74 17.93
C ASP A 193 -4.52 -7.14 16.60
N VAL A 194 -3.80 -6.97 15.49
CA VAL A 194 -4.22 -7.36 14.14
C VAL A 194 -4.52 -8.86 14.04
N ARG A 195 -3.83 -9.71 14.81
CA ARG A 195 -4.11 -11.15 14.88
C ARG A 195 -5.45 -11.44 15.52
N ASP A 196 -5.87 -10.62 16.47
CA ASP A 196 -7.18 -10.76 17.11
C ASP A 196 -8.28 -10.27 16.17
N LEU A 197 -7.97 -9.25 15.35
CA LEU A 197 -8.83 -8.79 14.27
C LEU A 197 -9.01 -9.88 13.20
N GLN A 198 -7.93 -10.54 12.78
CA GLN A 198 -8.00 -11.72 11.90
C GLN A 198 -8.95 -12.78 12.47
N ARG A 199 -8.78 -13.18 13.73
CA ARG A 199 -9.66 -14.17 14.38
C ARG A 199 -11.12 -13.71 14.46
N GLN A 200 -11.36 -12.41 14.61
CA GLN A 200 -12.71 -11.84 14.57
C GLN A 200 -13.38 -11.98 13.20
N PHE A 201 -12.64 -11.80 12.10
CA PHE A 201 -13.16 -12.02 10.74
C PHE A 201 -13.31 -13.50 10.40
N ASP A 202 -12.42 -14.36 10.90
CA ASP A 202 -12.51 -15.81 10.74
C ASP A 202 -13.72 -16.40 11.45
N GLY A 203 -13.92 -16.02 12.71
CA GLY A 203 -15.00 -16.57 13.54
C GLY A 203 -16.39 -16.02 13.18
N TRP A 204 -16.46 -14.89 12.47
CA TRP A 204 -17.71 -14.22 12.12
C TRP A 204 -17.67 -13.76 10.67
N PRO A 205 -17.90 -14.67 9.70
CA PRO A 205 -17.84 -14.30 8.29
C PRO A 205 -18.89 -13.23 7.94
N ILE A 206 -18.53 -12.32 7.03
CA ILE A 206 -19.45 -11.32 6.49
C ILE A 206 -19.85 -11.74 5.08
N ASN A 207 -21.15 -11.98 4.88
CA ASN A 207 -21.70 -12.26 3.56
C ASN A 207 -21.48 -11.06 2.62
N GLY A 208 -21.07 -11.34 1.38
CA GLY A 208 -20.82 -10.32 0.34
C GLY A 208 -19.47 -9.61 0.43
N LEU A 209 -18.72 -9.75 1.53
CA LEU A 209 -17.36 -9.21 1.66
C LEU A 209 -16.38 -10.06 0.81
N LYS A 210 -15.58 -9.43 -0.03
CA LYS A 210 -14.64 -10.08 -0.95
C LYS A 210 -13.18 -9.82 -0.60
N GLU A 211 -12.87 -8.74 0.13
CA GLU A 211 -11.48 -8.44 0.47
C GLU A 211 -11.42 -7.46 1.65
N VAL A 212 -10.50 -7.70 2.58
CA VAL A 212 -10.14 -6.73 3.62
C VAL A 212 -8.64 -6.54 3.62
N LYS A 213 -8.20 -5.31 3.37
CA LYS A 213 -6.80 -4.91 3.58
C LYS A 213 -6.71 -4.08 4.85
N VAL A 214 -5.74 -4.40 5.68
CA VAL A 214 -5.44 -3.66 6.89
C VAL A 214 -4.16 -2.86 6.66
N ILE A 215 -4.18 -1.59 7.05
CA ILE A 215 -2.97 -0.80 7.24
C ILE A 215 -2.71 -0.76 8.75
N THR A 216 -1.58 -1.28 9.20
CA THR A 216 -1.24 -1.34 10.63
C THR A 216 -0.84 0.04 11.17
N PRO A 217 -0.76 0.23 12.49
CA PRO A 217 -0.19 1.46 13.09
C PRO A 217 1.22 1.81 12.60
N HIS A 218 1.95 0.84 12.05
CA HIS A 218 3.30 1.02 11.51
C HIS A 218 3.33 1.22 9.99
N GLY A 219 2.17 1.33 9.34
CA GLY A 219 2.04 1.52 7.90
C GLY A 219 2.20 0.24 7.07
N GLU A 220 2.26 -0.93 7.71
CA GLU A 220 2.35 -2.20 6.99
C GLU A 220 0.99 -2.57 6.40
N ILE A 221 0.97 -3.12 5.19
CA ILE A 221 -0.26 -3.58 4.54
C ILE A 221 -0.38 -5.09 4.74
N VAL A 222 -1.42 -5.50 5.45
CA VAL A 222 -1.73 -6.89 5.76
C VAL A 222 -3.05 -7.27 5.09
N GLN A 223 -3.08 -8.42 4.43
CA GLN A 223 -4.32 -9.02 3.94
C GLN A 223 -4.97 -9.78 5.10
N ILE A 224 -6.25 -9.52 5.38
CA ILE A 224 -7.04 -10.40 6.24
C ILE A 224 -7.54 -11.55 5.37
N ASP A 225 -7.20 -12.78 5.77
CA ASP A 225 -7.71 -13.98 5.13
C ASP A 225 -9.17 -14.14 5.50
N LEU A 226 -10.05 -14.30 4.51
CA LEU A 226 -11.47 -14.46 4.76
C LEU A 226 -11.88 -15.91 4.43
N PRO A 227 -12.82 -16.52 5.18
CA PRO A 227 -13.32 -17.87 4.92
C PRO A 227 -13.84 -18.07 3.49
N SER A 228 -14.03 -19.28 2.99
CA SER A 228 -14.52 -19.46 1.61
C SER A 228 -15.88 -18.79 1.42
N PRO A 229 -16.25 -18.29 0.22
CA PRO A 229 -17.58 -17.72 0.00
C PRO A 229 -18.73 -18.64 0.43
N SER A 230 -18.58 -19.96 0.25
CA SER A 230 -19.53 -20.99 0.69
C SER A 230 -19.71 -21.08 2.21
N ASP A 231 -18.74 -20.59 2.98
CA ASP A 231 -18.74 -20.68 4.45
C ASP A 231 -19.47 -19.48 5.08
N ARG A 232 -20.10 -18.61 4.27
CA ARG A 232 -20.68 -17.32 4.70
C ARG A 232 -22.15 -17.14 4.32
N GLU A 233 -22.77 -18.18 3.78
CA GLU A 233 -24.19 -18.23 3.42
C GLU A 233 -25.08 -18.55 4.62
#